data_AF-X6NJ75-F1
#
_entry.id   AF-X6NJ75-F1
#
_cell.length_a   1.000
_cell.length_b   1.000
_cell.length_c   1.000
_cell.angle_alpha   90.00
_cell.angle_beta   90.00
_cell.angle_gamma   90.00
#
_symmetry.space_group_name_H-M   'P 1'
#
loop_
_entity.id
_entity.type
_entity.pdbx_description
1 polymer ?
#
loop_
_entity_poly.entity_id
_entity_poly.type
_entity_poly.pdbx_seq_one_letter_code
_entity_poly.pdbx_strand_id
1 'polypeptide(L)'
;KKKKKKKKKKKRCIWHIQESSNVAQHIIILKKIIQSYPLKKTWLGAMITQSTLIEKLDKDFAILDHFFQDLDTFKEMATSLWDPAHHDIVYIVYLCQCIFSLKCVLYLFPSLSLSLHKKKKTQNKQSLVKKKNGPVQTLRLSGSYFGYLDQLKIRLDFLLYLLTHSTLRLTREQYTKLWLLFVNKAICDEEIDLFCLWLLQGSIPPQQPSSRNLSYLKLYHSQDRKFLFHQCICQLPPANLSEAGYLLVVSFFCSTNKRKGCLTIEGSKKQTWLSSLERRITIGQGGTRKKYKELASNFVSFSPTQNSIKTLEQYLTYFDDEDEDEANDDMPKYLIHPDQHYVHPKSLQVVDYSELEGIPYFWRLVREAHSTVVGNQASELLNALHFNFSSRSRSKSEIRRNYVRKCLDYLSEDLTKRKESEGTSMRVERVIRLLRSFLEGFIAEKNIGNAEDVVELEIKPHKFFRLASYNITVAKTQTLRNLHNTYSVDCIKSTA
;
A
#
# COMPACT_ATOMS: atom_id res chain seq x y z
N LYS A 1 9.27 -9.25 46.42
CA LYS A 1 10.44 -8.72 45.65
C LYS A 1 10.17 -8.58 44.13
N LYS A 2 9.68 -9.61 43.40
CA LYS A 2 9.41 -9.54 41.93
C LYS A 2 8.54 -8.33 41.48
N LYS A 3 7.45 -8.02 42.20
CA LYS A 3 6.59 -6.85 41.91
C LYS A 3 7.34 -5.50 41.98
N LYS A 4 8.21 -5.30 42.99
CA LYS A 4 9.02 -4.08 43.13
C LYS A 4 10.03 -3.94 41.98
N LYS A 5 10.68 -5.03 41.55
CA LYS A 5 11.62 -5.05 40.41
C LYS A 5 10.91 -4.68 39.09
N LYS A 6 9.72 -5.25 38.83
CA LYS A 6 8.90 -4.88 37.65
C LYS A 6 8.51 -3.39 37.67
N LYS A 7 8.09 -2.85 38.82
CA LYS A 7 7.74 -1.42 38.97
C LYS A 7 8.93 -0.50 38.67
N LYS A 8 10.13 -0.82 39.17
CA LYS A 8 11.36 -0.04 38.90
C LYS A 8 11.74 -0.10 37.41
N LYS A 9 11.71 -1.29 36.80
CA LYS A 9 12.01 -1.48 35.37
C LYS A 9 11.05 -0.67 34.48
N LYS A 10 9.74 -0.71 34.79
CA LYS A 10 8.70 0.06 34.11
C LYS A 10 8.98 1.57 34.14
N LYS A 11 9.25 2.12 35.33
CA LYS A 11 9.58 3.55 35.49
C LYS A 11 10.82 3.95 34.70
N ARG A 12 11.85 3.09 34.67
CA ARG A 12 13.06 3.33 33.89
C ARG A 12 12.78 3.38 32.39
N CYS A 13 11.97 2.45 31.86
CA CYS A 13 11.59 2.47 30.44
C CYS A 13 10.85 3.77 30.07
N ILE A 14 9.91 4.21 30.93
CA ILE A 14 9.17 5.46 30.71
C ILE A 14 10.12 6.66 30.71
N TRP A 15 11.03 6.73 31.68
CA TRP A 15 12.02 7.81 31.75
C TRP A 15 12.86 7.90 30.47
N HIS A 16 13.34 6.78 29.94
CA HIS A 16 14.10 6.79 28.67
C HIS A 16 13.28 7.22 27.44
N ILE A 17 11.97 6.95 27.43
CA ILE A 17 11.05 7.46 26.39
C ILE A 17 10.90 8.98 26.52
N GLN A 18 10.77 9.50 27.75
CA GLN A 18 10.65 10.93 28.03
C GLN A 18 11.90 11.72 27.65
N GLU A 19 13.08 11.14 27.84
CA GLU A 19 14.38 11.75 27.50
C GLU A 19 14.81 11.50 26.04
N SER A 20 13.96 10.88 25.21
CA SER A 20 14.28 10.51 23.82
C SER A 20 15.61 9.73 23.66
N SER A 21 15.96 8.91 24.65
CA SER A 21 17.24 8.17 24.69
C SER A 21 17.02 6.66 24.58
N ASN A 22 17.59 6.03 23.56
CA ASN A 22 17.44 4.59 23.30
C ASN A 22 15.98 4.12 23.27
N VAL A 23 15.10 4.94 22.69
CA VAL A 23 13.64 4.76 22.80
C VAL A 23 13.17 3.44 22.20
N ALA A 24 13.68 3.03 21.04
CA ALA A 24 13.30 1.77 20.40
C ALA A 24 13.51 0.56 21.32
N GLN A 25 14.67 0.44 21.95
CA GLN A 25 14.98 -0.64 22.91
C GLN A 25 14.03 -0.61 24.12
N HIS A 26 13.80 0.58 24.68
CA HIS A 26 12.95 0.74 25.86
C HIS A 26 11.47 0.49 25.58
N ILE A 27 11.01 0.84 24.38
CA ILE A 27 9.68 0.51 23.85
C ILE A 27 9.50 -1.00 23.74
N ILE A 28 10.47 -1.74 23.17
CA ILE A 28 10.42 -3.20 23.07
C ILE A 28 10.30 -3.83 24.47
N ILE A 29 11.13 -3.36 25.41
CA ILE A 29 11.10 -3.84 26.79
C ILE A 29 9.76 -3.52 27.46
N LEU A 30 9.23 -2.30 27.27
CA LEU A 30 7.96 -1.88 27.85
C LEU A 30 6.80 -2.72 27.29
N LYS A 31 6.79 -2.99 25.98
CA LYS A 31 5.84 -3.91 25.33
C LYS A 31 5.90 -5.30 25.96
N LYS A 32 7.09 -5.90 26.11
CA LYS A 32 7.26 -7.20 26.79
C LYS A 32 6.76 -7.17 28.25
N ILE A 33 6.95 -6.05 28.96
CA ILE A 33 6.41 -5.88 30.32
C ILE A 33 4.87 -5.87 30.31
N ILE A 34 4.24 -5.13 29.40
CA ILE A 34 2.77 -5.07 29.27
C ILE A 34 2.21 -6.44 28.90
N GLN A 35 2.82 -7.13 27.93
CA GLN A 35 2.43 -8.47 27.49
C GLN A 35 2.46 -9.52 28.62
N SER A 36 3.25 -9.29 29.69
CA SER A 36 3.27 -10.16 30.87
C SER A 36 2.03 -10.06 31.78
N TYR A 37 1.09 -9.17 31.48
CA TYR A 37 -0.20 -9.02 32.16
C TYR A 37 -1.31 -9.75 31.39
N PRO A 38 -2.38 -10.23 32.05
CA PRO A 38 -3.46 -10.95 31.39
C PRO A 38 -4.27 -10.05 30.44
N LEU A 39 -4.71 -10.60 29.30
CA LEU A 39 -5.54 -9.89 28.32
C LEU A 39 -6.96 -9.62 28.85
N LYS A 40 -7.56 -10.60 29.53
CA LYS A 40 -8.92 -10.51 30.11
C LYS A 40 -8.85 -10.65 31.62
N LYS A 41 -9.82 -10.07 32.32
CA LYS A 41 -9.98 -10.27 33.77
C LYS A 41 -10.20 -11.77 34.01
N THR A 42 -9.34 -12.39 34.81
CA THR A 42 -9.52 -13.76 35.27
C THR A 42 -10.54 -13.78 36.40
N TRP A 43 -11.28 -14.88 36.55
CA TRP A 43 -12.28 -15.04 37.62
C TRP A 43 -11.66 -14.99 39.03
N LEU A 44 -10.37 -15.34 39.16
CA LEU A 44 -9.61 -15.42 40.42
C LEU A 44 -9.15 -14.05 41.00
N GLY A 45 -9.89 -12.98 40.74
CA GLY A 45 -9.71 -11.68 41.40
C GLY A 45 -9.26 -10.52 40.50
N ALA A 46 -9.18 -9.34 41.10
CA ALA A 46 -8.88 -8.06 40.44
C ALA A 46 -7.41 -7.93 39.99
N MET A 47 -6.97 -8.76 39.04
CA MET A 47 -5.71 -8.55 38.34
C MET A 47 -5.84 -7.41 37.33
N ILE A 48 -4.82 -6.55 37.31
CA ILE A 48 -4.69 -5.49 36.30
C ILE A 48 -4.51 -6.17 34.94
N THR A 49 -5.39 -5.89 33.98
CA THR A 49 -5.27 -6.37 32.60
C THR A 49 -4.30 -5.50 31.79
N GLN A 50 -3.92 -5.96 30.59
CA GLN A 50 -3.10 -5.16 29.66
C GLN A 50 -3.75 -3.79 29.38
N SER A 51 -5.05 -3.74 29.06
CA SER A 51 -5.82 -2.50 28.82
C SER A 51 -5.72 -1.53 29.99
N THR A 52 -6.05 -2.00 31.20
CA THR A 52 -6.02 -1.15 32.41
C THR A 52 -4.60 -0.68 32.74
N LEU A 53 -3.58 -1.49 32.44
CA LEU A 53 -2.19 -1.07 32.60
C LEU A 53 -1.80 0.02 31.59
N ILE A 54 -2.19 -0.12 30.32
CA ILE A 54 -1.93 0.86 29.26
C ILE A 54 -2.62 2.20 29.59
N GLU A 55 -3.90 2.17 29.93
CA GLU A 55 -4.66 3.36 30.34
C GLU A 55 -4.04 4.04 31.56
N LYS A 56 -3.55 3.24 32.52
CA LYS A 56 -2.83 3.77 33.68
C LYS A 56 -1.48 4.38 33.30
N LEU A 57 -0.76 3.80 32.34
CA LEU A 57 0.50 4.37 31.85
C LEU A 57 0.27 5.73 31.21
N ASP A 58 -0.79 5.86 30.42
CA ASP A 58 -1.17 7.11 29.79
C ASP A 58 -1.63 8.15 30.83
N LYS A 59 -2.51 7.77 31.75
CA LYS A 59 -2.99 8.67 32.81
C LYS A 59 -1.88 9.13 33.77
N ASP A 60 -1.01 8.22 34.21
CA ASP A 60 0.00 8.54 35.23
C ASP A 60 1.27 9.19 34.65
N PHE A 61 1.54 8.98 33.34
CA PHE A 61 2.82 9.38 32.74
C PHE A 61 2.69 10.08 31.37
N ALA A 62 1.48 10.36 30.88
CA ALA A 62 1.25 10.95 29.56
C ALA A 62 2.03 10.23 28.44
N ILE A 63 1.99 8.89 28.43
CA ILE A 63 2.86 8.08 27.58
C ILE A 63 2.63 8.35 26.08
N LEU A 64 1.40 8.65 25.67
CA LEU A 64 1.11 9.02 24.28
C LEU A 64 1.72 10.38 23.93
N ASP A 65 1.62 11.39 24.80
CA ASP A 65 2.17 12.71 24.54
C ASP A 65 3.69 12.66 24.39
N HIS A 66 4.37 11.96 25.30
CA HIS A 66 5.82 11.76 25.20
C HIS A 66 6.23 10.89 24.00
N PHE A 67 5.40 9.94 23.58
CA PHE A 67 5.64 9.20 22.35
C PHE A 67 5.61 10.13 21.13
N PHE A 68 4.64 11.04 21.04
CA PHE A 68 4.56 12.01 19.95
C PHE A 68 5.70 13.02 19.98
N GLN A 69 6.12 13.45 21.17
CA GLN A 69 7.28 14.31 21.35
C GLN A 69 8.56 13.61 20.87
N ASP A 70 8.79 12.36 21.29
CA ASP A 70 9.94 11.58 20.82
C ASP A 70 9.94 11.42 19.30
N LEU A 71 8.78 11.15 18.72
CA LEU A 71 8.68 10.96 17.27
C LEU A 71 9.04 12.25 16.50
N ASP A 72 8.62 13.43 16.98
CA ASP A 72 9.06 14.71 16.40
C ASP A 72 10.57 14.87 16.50
N THR A 73 11.14 14.73 17.70
CA THR A 73 12.58 14.89 17.95
C THR A 73 13.40 13.90 17.11
N PHE A 74 12.94 12.66 17.01
CA PHE A 74 13.56 11.63 16.18
C PHE A 74 13.53 12.00 14.69
N LYS A 75 12.38 12.49 14.19
CA LYS A 75 12.22 12.93 12.80
C LYS A 75 13.07 14.16 12.50
N GLU A 76 13.10 15.15 13.39
CA GLU A 76 13.94 16.34 13.25
C GLU A 76 15.43 15.97 13.18
N MET A 77 15.89 15.09 14.06
CA MET A 77 17.27 14.57 14.06
C MET A 77 17.60 13.84 12.75
N ALA A 78 16.68 12.99 12.27
CA ALA A 78 16.84 12.28 11.01
C ALA A 78 16.91 13.25 9.83
N THR A 79 16.02 14.24 9.79
CA THR A 79 15.99 15.27 8.73
C THR A 79 17.25 16.13 8.77
N SER A 80 17.76 16.52 9.94
CA SER A 80 19.00 17.29 10.04
C SER A 80 20.22 16.53 9.54
N LEU A 81 20.23 15.20 9.70
CA LEU A 81 21.30 14.35 9.20
C LEU A 81 21.14 14.02 7.71
N TRP A 82 19.92 14.12 7.19
CA TRP A 82 19.60 13.85 5.78
C TRP A 82 19.86 15.05 4.85
N ASP A 83 20.37 16.18 5.33
CA ASP A 83 20.55 17.39 4.51
C ASP A 83 21.17 17.04 3.13
N PRO A 84 20.41 17.20 2.02
CA PRO A 84 20.84 16.80 0.69
C PRO A 84 22.17 17.44 0.28
N ALA A 85 22.46 18.63 0.80
CA ALA A 85 23.73 19.33 0.54
C ALA A 85 24.93 18.60 1.15
N HIS A 86 24.75 17.87 2.24
CA HIS A 86 25.80 17.04 2.86
C HIS A 86 25.90 15.66 2.22
N HIS A 87 24.87 15.23 1.50
CA HIS A 87 24.82 13.89 0.92
C HIS A 87 25.83 13.72 -0.22
N ASP A 88 26.15 14.77 -0.97
CA ASP A 88 27.23 14.73 -1.96
C ASP A 88 28.59 14.47 -1.28
N ILE A 89 28.83 15.05 -0.10
CA ILE A 89 30.08 14.90 0.65
C ILE A 89 30.16 13.51 1.30
N VAL A 90 29.09 13.05 1.97
CA VAL A 90 29.06 11.73 2.61
C VAL A 90 29.14 10.62 1.57
N TYR A 91 28.48 10.78 0.41
CA TYR A 91 28.59 9.82 -0.69
C TYR A 91 29.99 9.80 -1.28
N ILE A 92 30.67 10.95 -1.41
CA ILE A 92 32.09 11.03 -1.79
C ILE A 92 32.97 10.30 -0.76
N VAL A 93 32.76 10.51 0.55
CA VAL A 93 33.55 9.83 1.60
C VAL A 93 33.33 8.32 1.57
N TYR A 94 32.09 7.86 1.42
CA TYR A 94 31.78 6.43 1.34
C TYR A 94 32.33 5.80 0.05
N LEU A 95 32.26 6.50 -1.09
CA LEU A 95 32.92 6.10 -2.33
C LEU A 95 34.44 6.03 -2.15
N CYS A 96 35.05 7.02 -1.51
CA CYS A 96 36.47 7.02 -1.20
C CYS A 96 36.84 5.82 -0.32
N GLN A 97 36.02 5.48 0.67
CA GLN A 97 36.27 4.35 1.58
C GLN A 97 36.07 3.00 0.87
N CYS A 98 35.04 2.85 0.04
CA CYS A 98 34.84 1.67 -0.80
C CYS A 98 35.95 1.51 -1.85
N ILE A 99 36.41 2.61 -2.47
CA ILE A 99 37.55 2.60 -3.41
C ILE A 99 38.83 2.21 -2.67
N PHE A 100 39.02 2.70 -1.44
CA PHE A 100 40.18 2.34 -0.62
C PHE A 100 40.16 0.85 -0.26
N SER A 101 39.00 0.32 0.17
CA SER A 101 38.82 -1.12 0.42
C SER A 101 38.99 -1.97 -0.84
N LEU A 102 38.47 -1.54 -2.00
CA LEU A 102 38.69 -2.24 -3.27
C LEU A 102 40.17 -2.21 -3.70
N LYS A 103 40.87 -1.08 -3.51
CA LYS A 103 42.30 -0.98 -3.76
C LYS A 103 43.09 -1.92 -2.84
N CYS A 104 42.75 -2.01 -1.56
CA CYS A 104 43.37 -2.98 -0.65
C CYS A 104 43.15 -4.43 -1.10
N VAL A 105 41.94 -4.77 -1.56
CA VAL A 105 41.64 -6.12 -2.08
C VAL A 105 42.40 -6.41 -3.39
N LEU A 106 42.55 -5.41 -4.27
CA LEU A 106 43.33 -5.54 -5.51
C LEU A 106 44.84 -5.65 -5.26
N TYR A 107 45.36 -5.01 -4.21
CA TYR A 107 46.76 -5.16 -3.80
C TYR A 107 47.05 -6.53 -3.18
N LEU A 108 46.07 -7.14 -2.50
CA LEU A 108 46.22 -8.46 -1.87
C LEU A 108 46.02 -9.63 -2.85
N PHE A 109 45.35 -9.40 -3.99
CA PHE A 109 45.07 -10.45 -4.98
C PHE A 109 45.33 -10.00 -6.44
N PRO A 110 46.62 -9.90 -6.86
CA PRO A 110 46.98 -9.46 -8.22
C PRO A 110 46.38 -10.32 -9.34
N SER A 111 46.12 -11.60 -9.06
CA SER A 111 45.56 -12.59 -10.00
C SER A 111 44.10 -12.35 -10.39
N LEU A 112 43.33 -11.53 -9.66
CA LEU A 112 41.95 -11.17 -10.02
C LEU A 112 41.88 -10.07 -11.10
N SER A 113 42.97 -9.33 -11.32
CA SER A 113 43.05 -8.23 -12.30
C SER A 113 42.90 -8.69 -13.76
N LEU A 114 43.45 -9.85 -14.11
CA LEU A 114 43.44 -10.33 -15.51
C LEU A 114 42.08 -10.86 -15.99
N SER A 115 41.16 -11.22 -15.09
CA SER A 115 39.85 -11.78 -15.48
C SER A 115 38.81 -10.71 -15.83
N LEU A 116 38.92 -9.51 -15.24
CA LEU A 116 37.95 -8.42 -15.44
C LEU A 116 38.09 -7.70 -16.79
N HIS A 117 39.24 -7.80 -17.47
CA HIS A 117 39.46 -7.10 -18.74
C HIS A 117 38.78 -7.74 -19.97
N LYS A 118 38.38 -9.02 -19.91
CA LYS A 118 37.79 -9.71 -21.09
C LYS A 118 36.26 -9.57 -21.25
N LYS A 119 35.53 -8.95 -20.32
CA LYS A 119 34.05 -8.92 -20.35
C LYS A 119 33.41 -7.56 -20.68
N LYS A 120 34.16 -6.59 -21.22
CA LYS A 120 33.72 -5.19 -21.37
C LYS A 120 33.46 -4.71 -22.81
N LYS A 121 33.03 -5.59 -23.72
CA LYS A 121 32.48 -5.19 -25.01
C LYS A 121 31.04 -5.71 -25.14
N THR A 122 30.12 -4.80 -25.44
CA THR A 122 28.69 -4.99 -25.72
C THR A 122 27.73 -4.84 -24.53
N GLN A 123 27.66 -3.65 -23.96
CA GLN A 123 26.40 -3.12 -23.40
C GLN A 123 26.45 -1.59 -23.49
N ASN A 124 25.80 -1.06 -24.52
CA ASN A 124 25.60 0.38 -24.69
C ASN A 124 24.19 0.61 -25.25
N LYS A 125 23.25 1.02 -24.38
CA LYS A 125 22.32 2.15 -24.59
C LYS A 125 21.27 2.19 -23.47
N GLN A 126 21.20 3.37 -22.84
CA GLN A 126 20.08 3.90 -22.06
C GLN A 126 19.77 3.23 -20.72
N SER A 127 20.69 3.35 -19.76
CA SER A 127 20.31 3.53 -18.36
C SER A 127 19.99 5.01 -18.14
N LEU A 128 18.71 5.36 -18.01
CA LEU A 128 18.33 6.59 -17.32
C LEU A 128 19.14 6.66 -16.02
N VAL A 129 19.68 7.83 -15.70
CA VAL A 129 20.24 8.17 -14.40
C VAL A 129 19.09 8.11 -13.39
N LYS A 130 18.72 6.90 -12.97
CA LYS A 130 17.98 6.72 -11.72
C LYS A 130 18.93 7.25 -10.67
N LYS A 131 18.59 8.40 -10.08
CA LYS A 131 19.16 8.88 -8.82
C LYS A 131 19.13 7.66 -7.90
N LYS A 132 20.29 7.00 -7.72
CA LYS A 132 20.43 5.93 -6.75
C LYS A 132 20.43 6.65 -5.43
N ASN A 133 19.23 6.93 -4.91
CA ASN A 133 19.07 7.28 -3.52
C ASN A 133 19.82 6.18 -2.75
N GLY A 134 20.87 6.55 -2.02
CA GLY A 134 21.53 5.60 -1.12
C GLY A 134 20.45 4.99 -0.23
N PRO A 135 20.55 3.70 0.13
CA PRO A 135 19.49 3.03 0.86
C PRO A 135 19.33 3.72 2.22
N VAL A 136 18.29 4.54 2.37
CA VAL A 136 17.91 5.25 3.62
C VAL A 136 17.85 4.26 4.80
N GLN A 137 17.60 2.99 4.50
CA GLN A 137 17.66 1.84 5.41
C GLN A 137 18.94 1.78 6.27
N THR A 138 20.10 2.17 5.75
CA THR A 138 21.37 2.05 6.48
C THR A 138 21.68 3.23 7.41
N LEU A 139 20.86 4.28 7.39
CA LEU A 139 21.03 5.43 8.28
C LEU A 139 20.84 4.99 9.73
N ARG A 140 21.93 4.98 10.50
CA ARG A 140 21.91 4.69 11.94
C ARG A 140 21.98 6.01 12.71
N LEU A 141 20.96 6.26 13.51
CA LEU A 141 20.88 7.47 14.34
C LEU A 141 21.43 7.18 15.74
N SER A 142 22.30 8.06 16.23
CA SER A 142 22.72 8.15 17.64
C SER A 142 23.30 6.86 18.23
N GLY A 143 24.07 6.12 17.44
CA GLY A 143 24.68 4.85 17.88
C GLY A 143 23.68 3.71 18.11
N SER A 144 22.43 3.87 17.67
CA SER A 144 21.43 2.80 17.72
C SER A 144 21.85 1.63 16.83
N TYR A 145 21.58 0.41 17.31
CA TYR A 145 21.75 -0.82 16.54
C TYR A 145 20.75 -0.93 15.38
N PHE A 146 19.59 -0.29 15.52
CA PHE A 146 18.49 -0.34 14.55
C PHE A 146 18.67 0.73 13.47
N GLY A 147 18.41 0.37 12.22
CA GLY A 147 18.33 1.32 11.11
C GLY A 147 17.18 2.31 11.29
N TYR A 148 17.20 3.39 10.52
CA TYR A 148 16.21 4.46 10.64
C TYR A 148 14.76 3.97 10.46
N LEU A 149 14.51 3.18 9.40
CA LEU A 149 13.18 2.64 9.13
C LEU A 149 12.74 1.62 10.19
N ASP A 150 13.66 0.79 10.70
CA ASP A 150 13.38 -0.13 11.82
C ASP A 150 12.91 0.62 13.05
N GLN A 151 13.60 1.73 13.36
CA GLN A 151 13.29 2.57 14.50
C GLN A 151 11.92 3.25 14.37
N LEU A 152 11.52 3.69 13.17
CA LEU A 152 10.17 4.19 12.92
C LEU A 152 9.14 3.08 13.08
N LYS A 153 9.42 1.90 12.54
CA LYS A 153 8.52 0.76 12.64
C LYS A 153 8.29 0.32 14.08
N ILE A 154 9.35 0.19 14.88
CA ILE A 154 9.25 -0.19 16.30
C ILE A 154 8.34 0.79 17.05
N ARG A 155 8.46 2.08 16.77
CA ARG A 155 7.62 3.13 17.36
C ARG A 155 6.17 3.00 16.91
N LEU A 156 5.92 2.91 15.61
CA LEU A 156 4.58 2.75 15.04
C LEU A 156 3.90 1.46 15.55
N ASP A 157 4.60 0.33 15.56
CA ASP A 157 4.10 -0.95 16.09
C ASP A 157 3.75 -0.87 17.58
N PHE A 158 4.52 -0.11 18.34
CA PHE A 158 4.21 0.11 19.75
C PHE A 158 2.98 1.00 19.93
N LEU A 159 2.89 2.10 19.18
CA LEU A 159 1.69 2.95 19.20
C LEU A 159 0.45 2.14 18.83
N LEU A 160 0.51 1.34 17.77
CA LEU A 160 -0.58 0.45 17.37
C LEU A 160 -0.91 -0.54 18.49
N TYR A 161 0.09 -1.13 19.12
CA TYR A 161 -0.12 -2.05 20.24
C TYR A 161 -0.87 -1.37 21.39
N LEU A 162 -0.47 -0.15 21.79
CA LEU A 162 -1.17 0.62 22.82
C LEU A 162 -2.64 0.86 22.44
N LEU A 163 -2.91 1.30 21.21
CA LEU A 163 -4.25 1.66 20.75
C LEU A 163 -5.17 0.44 20.58
N THR A 164 -4.63 -0.70 20.14
CA THR A 164 -5.40 -1.94 19.92
C THR A 164 -5.63 -2.75 21.19
N HIS A 165 -4.79 -2.58 22.21
CA HIS A 165 -4.91 -3.29 23.49
C HIS A 165 -5.49 -2.43 24.61
N SER A 166 -6.03 -1.25 24.29
CA SER A 166 -6.69 -0.36 25.25
C SER A 166 -7.89 0.38 24.65
N THR A 167 -8.55 1.19 25.47
CA THR A 167 -9.59 2.13 25.01
C THR A 167 -9.03 3.43 24.43
N LEU A 168 -7.70 3.62 24.44
CA LEU A 168 -7.07 4.83 23.92
C LEU A 168 -7.33 5.00 22.42
N ARG A 169 -7.59 6.22 21.99
CA ARG A 169 -7.85 6.59 20.60
C ARG A 169 -7.02 7.80 20.25
N LEU A 170 -6.55 7.86 19.00
CA LEU A 170 -5.89 9.06 18.51
C LEU A 170 -6.90 10.18 18.33
N THR A 171 -6.58 11.35 18.84
CA THR A 171 -7.32 12.57 18.55
C THR A 171 -7.07 13.02 17.11
N ARG A 172 -7.92 13.92 16.60
CA ARG A 172 -7.72 14.53 15.27
C ARG A 172 -6.36 15.16 15.09
N GLU A 173 -5.92 15.88 16.10
CA GLU A 173 -4.62 16.53 16.12
C GLU A 173 -3.47 15.52 16.05
N GLN A 174 -3.53 14.45 16.85
CA GLN A 174 -2.49 13.43 16.90
C GLN A 174 -2.31 12.68 15.57
N TYR A 175 -3.39 12.23 14.93
CA TYR A 175 -3.22 11.55 13.62
C TYR A 175 -2.88 12.54 12.50
N THR A 176 -3.31 13.81 12.57
CA THR A 176 -2.88 14.85 11.62
C THR A 176 -1.38 15.10 11.74
N LYS A 177 -0.86 15.10 12.97
CA LYS A 177 0.57 15.17 13.26
C LYS A 177 1.33 13.99 12.67
N LEU A 178 0.84 12.76 12.85
CA LEU A 178 1.44 11.58 12.19
C LEU A 178 1.45 11.73 10.66
N TRP A 179 0.34 12.17 10.08
CA TRP A 179 0.25 12.39 8.65
C TRP A 179 1.28 13.42 8.17
N LEU A 180 1.41 14.54 8.88
CA LEU A 180 2.42 15.56 8.58
C LEU A 180 3.83 14.97 8.62
N LEU A 181 4.16 14.15 9.62
CA LEU A 181 5.50 13.58 9.80
C LEU A 181 5.86 12.52 8.74
N PHE A 182 4.91 11.64 8.41
CA PHE A 182 5.18 10.46 7.58
C PHE A 182 4.78 10.60 6.12
N VAL A 183 3.97 11.60 5.77
CA VAL A 183 3.55 11.84 4.38
C VAL A 183 4.10 13.17 3.88
N ASN A 184 3.83 14.27 4.59
CA ASN A 184 4.22 15.59 4.12
C ASN A 184 5.71 15.90 4.37
N LYS A 185 6.28 15.34 5.45
CA LYS A 185 7.70 15.46 5.84
C LYS A 185 8.43 14.12 5.76
N ALA A 186 7.97 13.23 4.88
CA ALA A 186 8.64 11.97 4.62
C ALA A 186 10.06 12.24 4.09
N ILE A 187 11.07 11.55 4.61
CA ILE A 187 12.45 11.65 4.08
C ILE A 187 12.60 10.82 2.80
N CYS A 188 11.86 9.72 2.73
CA CYS A 188 11.87 8.80 1.60
C CYS A 188 10.48 8.14 1.42
N ASP A 189 10.25 7.57 0.24
CA ASP A 189 8.96 6.95 -0.11
C ASP A 189 8.66 5.73 0.78
N GLU A 190 9.70 5.06 1.26
CA GLU A 190 9.59 3.91 2.15
C GLU A 190 8.96 4.24 3.51
N GLU A 191 9.11 5.48 3.99
CA GLU A 191 8.38 5.94 5.19
C GLU A 191 6.89 6.06 4.94
N ILE A 192 6.52 6.57 3.75
CA ILE A 192 5.12 6.72 3.34
C ILE A 192 4.49 5.34 3.28
N ASP A 193 5.19 4.36 2.69
CA ASP A 193 4.73 2.97 2.60
C ASP A 193 4.55 2.33 3.97
N LEU A 194 5.56 2.47 4.84
CA LEU A 194 5.51 1.98 6.22
C LEU A 194 4.29 2.56 6.96
N PHE A 195 4.05 3.87 6.82
CA PHE A 195 2.92 4.52 7.46
C PHE A 195 1.57 4.14 6.84
N CYS A 196 1.50 3.98 5.51
CA CYS A 196 0.29 3.50 4.84
C CYS A 196 -0.10 2.10 5.32
N LEU A 197 0.87 1.20 5.49
CA LEU A 197 0.65 -0.15 5.98
C LEU A 197 0.23 -0.16 7.45
N TRP A 198 0.85 0.69 8.28
CA TRP A 198 0.44 0.91 9.67
C TRP A 198 -1.00 1.42 9.76
N LEU A 199 -1.38 2.39 8.92
CA LEU A 199 -2.74 2.91 8.86
C LEU A 199 -3.73 1.84 8.41
N LEU A 200 -3.45 1.11 7.34
CA LEU A 200 -4.25 -0.03 6.89
C LEU A 200 -4.56 -0.97 8.06
N GLN A 201 -3.53 -1.24 8.85
CA GLN A 201 -3.60 -2.21 9.91
C GLN A 201 -4.45 -1.80 11.10
N GLY A 202 -4.32 -0.57 11.57
CA GLY A 202 -5.14 -0.15 12.71
C GLY A 202 -6.52 0.39 12.33
N SER A 203 -6.72 0.78 11.08
CA SER A 203 -7.93 1.53 10.66
C SER A 203 -9.05 0.66 10.12
N ILE A 204 -8.69 -0.45 9.46
CA ILE A 204 -9.61 -1.25 8.68
C ILE A 204 -9.56 -2.67 9.22
N PRO A 205 -10.66 -3.22 9.74
CA PRO A 205 -10.69 -4.62 10.10
C PRO A 205 -10.42 -5.46 8.84
N PRO A 206 -9.57 -6.51 8.91
CA PRO A 206 -9.37 -7.41 7.78
C PRO A 206 -10.72 -7.97 7.32
N GLN A 207 -10.90 -8.16 6.00
CA GLN A 207 -12.18 -8.60 5.43
C GLN A 207 -12.57 -10.02 5.87
N GLN A 208 -11.66 -10.76 6.50
CA GLN A 208 -11.89 -12.12 7.02
C GLN A 208 -12.08 -12.10 8.55
N PRO A 209 -13.33 -12.11 9.04
CA PRO A 209 -13.64 -12.03 10.48
C PRO A 209 -13.51 -13.38 11.20
N SER A 210 -12.48 -14.17 10.92
CA SER A 210 -12.25 -15.42 11.66
C SER A 210 -11.91 -15.16 13.15
N SER A 211 -11.42 -13.96 13.49
CA SER A 211 -11.17 -13.59 14.89
C SER A 211 -12.38 -12.84 15.50
N ARG A 212 -12.95 -13.43 16.55
CA ARG A 212 -14.18 -13.00 17.24
C ARG A 212 -14.12 -11.62 17.94
N ASN A 213 -13.06 -10.82 17.77
CA ASN A 213 -12.88 -9.58 18.54
C ASN A 213 -12.47 -8.35 17.70
N LEU A 214 -12.96 -8.16 16.48
CA LEU A 214 -12.62 -6.97 15.67
C LEU A 214 -13.07 -5.61 16.26
N SER A 215 -13.81 -5.60 17.38
CA SER A 215 -14.26 -4.37 18.04
C SER A 215 -13.13 -3.49 18.59
N TYR A 216 -11.92 -4.05 18.79
CA TYR A 216 -10.75 -3.31 19.29
C TYR A 216 -9.94 -2.57 18.22
N LEU A 217 -10.14 -2.85 16.92
CA LEU A 217 -9.42 -2.16 15.83
C LEU A 217 -10.10 -0.83 15.49
N LYS A 218 -10.02 0.12 16.42
CA LYS A 218 -10.47 1.50 16.19
C LYS A 218 -9.32 2.42 16.59
N LEU A 219 -8.42 2.78 15.68
CA LEU A 219 -7.39 3.78 15.95
C LEU A 219 -7.98 5.15 16.32
N TYR A 220 -9.10 5.51 15.68
CA TYR A 220 -9.71 6.83 15.76
C TYR A 220 -11.24 6.74 15.84
N HIS A 221 -11.88 7.87 16.15
CA HIS A 221 -13.34 7.96 16.20
C HIS A 221 -13.97 7.79 14.82
N SER A 222 -15.16 7.20 14.80
CA SER A 222 -15.83 6.85 13.55
C SER A 222 -16.14 8.05 12.63
N GLN A 223 -16.23 9.26 13.21
CA GLN A 223 -16.41 10.54 12.50
C GLN A 223 -15.11 11.01 11.80
N ASP A 224 -13.95 10.70 12.38
CA ASP A 224 -12.64 11.06 11.84
C ASP A 224 -12.24 10.23 10.63
N ARG A 225 -12.87 9.07 10.42
CA ARG A 225 -12.63 8.26 9.21
C ARG A 225 -12.88 9.06 7.94
N LYS A 226 -13.96 9.85 7.91
CA LYS A 226 -14.33 10.65 6.75
C LYS A 226 -13.30 11.75 6.52
N PHE A 227 -12.87 12.42 7.60
CA PHE A 227 -11.79 13.40 7.53
C PHE A 227 -10.51 12.77 6.96
N LEU A 228 -10.04 11.65 7.53
CA LEU A 228 -8.83 10.97 7.09
C LEU A 228 -8.92 10.53 5.62
N PHE A 229 -10.08 10.05 5.17
CA PHE A 229 -10.24 9.68 3.77
C PHE A 229 -10.15 10.90 2.82
N HIS A 230 -10.92 11.95 3.08
CA HIS A 230 -11.03 13.10 2.15
C HIS A 230 -9.88 14.10 2.25
N GLN A 231 -9.44 14.41 3.47
CA GLN A 231 -8.48 15.47 3.75
C GLN A 231 -7.04 14.95 3.78
N CYS A 232 -6.84 13.64 3.87
CA CYS A 232 -5.50 13.05 3.90
C CYS A 232 -5.31 12.09 2.72
N ILE A 233 -6.02 10.96 2.71
CA ILE A 233 -5.77 9.87 1.77
C ILE A 233 -6.04 10.27 0.31
N CYS A 234 -7.15 10.95 0.04
CA CYS A 234 -7.44 11.48 -1.30
C CYS A 234 -6.59 12.71 -1.69
N GLN A 235 -5.75 13.22 -0.79
CA GLN A 235 -4.78 14.28 -1.07
C GLN A 235 -3.39 13.73 -1.37
N LEU A 236 -3.17 12.41 -1.23
CA LEU A 236 -1.91 11.79 -1.63
C LEU A 236 -1.63 12.08 -3.11
N PRO A 237 -0.39 12.46 -3.49
CA PRO A 237 -0.06 12.75 -4.88
C PRO A 237 -0.18 11.47 -5.71
N PRO A 238 -1.12 11.38 -6.67
CA PRO A 238 -1.34 10.17 -7.45
C PRO A 238 -0.07 9.68 -8.16
N ALA A 239 0.75 10.64 -8.60
CA ALA A 239 1.98 10.40 -9.33
C ALA A 239 3.00 9.54 -8.55
N ASN A 240 3.10 9.72 -7.24
CA ASN A 240 4.08 9.05 -6.40
C ASN A 240 3.45 7.94 -5.54
N LEU A 241 2.21 7.55 -5.85
CA LEU A 241 1.53 6.54 -5.06
C LEU A 241 2.13 5.16 -5.33
N SER A 242 2.63 4.53 -4.28
CA SER A 242 3.08 3.13 -4.27
C SER A 242 1.89 2.17 -4.30
N GLU A 243 2.17 0.87 -4.41
CA GLU A 243 1.14 -0.17 -4.25
C GLU A 243 0.55 -0.20 -2.83
N ALA A 244 1.37 0.07 -1.80
CA ALA A 244 0.91 0.16 -0.42
C ALA A 244 -0.03 1.36 -0.22
N GLY A 245 0.32 2.52 -0.78
CA GLY A 245 -0.53 3.70 -0.79
C GLY A 245 -1.83 3.46 -1.56
N TYR A 246 -1.77 2.78 -2.71
CA TYR A 246 -2.98 2.40 -3.46
C TYR A 246 -3.87 1.45 -2.66
N LEU A 247 -3.31 0.43 -2.02
CA LEU A 247 -4.05 -0.49 -1.16
C LEU A 247 -4.76 0.28 -0.03
N LEU A 248 -4.08 1.22 0.63
CA LEU A 248 -4.68 2.11 1.64
C LEU A 248 -5.90 2.86 1.07
N VAL A 249 -5.73 3.51 -0.09
CA VAL A 249 -6.80 4.27 -0.76
C VAL A 249 -8.01 3.39 -1.04
N VAL A 250 -7.81 2.21 -1.65
CA VAL A 250 -8.90 1.28 -1.99
C VAL A 250 -9.61 0.76 -0.76
N SER A 251 -8.87 0.36 0.27
CA SER A 251 -9.46 -0.17 1.49
C SER A 251 -10.29 0.91 2.21
N PHE A 252 -9.82 2.17 2.25
CA PHE A 252 -10.58 3.27 2.83
C PHE A 252 -11.80 3.65 1.98
N PHE A 253 -11.67 3.68 0.66
CA PHE A 253 -12.79 3.88 -0.26
C PHE A 253 -13.89 2.83 -0.02
N CYS A 254 -13.51 1.56 0.01
CA CYS A 254 -14.45 0.46 0.21
C CYS A 254 -15.11 0.53 1.60
N SER A 255 -14.31 0.78 2.65
CA SER A 255 -14.80 0.90 4.04
C SER A 255 -15.76 2.07 4.22
N THR A 256 -15.46 3.22 3.63
CA THR A 256 -16.28 4.45 3.73
C THR A 256 -17.61 4.28 2.99
N ASN A 257 -17.56 3.83 1.73
CA ASN A 257 -18.76 3.66 0.92
C ASN A 257 -19.62 2.47 1.36
N LYS A 258 -19.02 1.41 1.90
CA LYS A 258 -19.77 0.30 2.53
C LYS A 258 -20.57 0.77 3.74
N ARG A 259 -19.97 1.61 4.59
CA ARG A 259 -20.67 2.15 5.76
C ARG A 259 -21.82 3.07 5.39
N LYS A 260 -21.70 3.82 4.29
CA LYS A 260 -22.78 4.63 3.73
C LYS A 260 -23.90 3.80 3.08
N GLY A 261 -23.67 2.51 2.81
CA GLY A 261 -24.60 1.67 2.06
C GLY A 261 -24.58 1.89 0.55
N CYS A 262 -23.64 2.70 0.03
CA CYS A 262 -23.49 2.99 -1.40
C CYS A 262 -22.73 1.87 -2.13
N LEU A 263 -21.99 1.05 -1.40
CA LEU A 263 -21.18 -0.06 -1.91
C LEU A 263 -21.41 -1.31 -1.07
N THR A 264 -21.68 -2.44 -1.71
CA THR A 264 -21.63 -3.76 -1.09
C THR A 264 -20.38 -4.49 -1.57
N ILE A 265 -19.78 -5.27 -0.68
CA ILE A 265 -18.69 -6.18 -1.02
C ILE A 265 -19.31 -7.55 -0.88
N GLU A 266 -19.60 -8.20 -2.00
CA GLU A 266 -20.13 -9.54 -2.00
C GLU A 266 -19.17 -10.46 -1.26
N GLY A 267 -19.73 -11.17 -0.28
CA GLY A 267 -18.97 -12.04 0.59
C GLY A 267 -18.10 -12.95 -0.25
N SER A 268 -16.79 -12.80 -0.09
CA SER A 268 -15.82 -13.84 -0.35
C SER A 268 -16.30 -15.08 0.38
N LYS A 269 -17.12 -15.92 -0.27
CA LYS A 269 -17.33 -17.32 0.14
C LYS A 269 -15.92 -17.81 0.42
N LYS A 270 -15.59 -17.99 1.71
CA LYS A 270 -14.23 -18.14 2.27
C LYS A 270 -13.22 -18.30 1.14
N GLN A 271 -12.53 -17.25 0.72
CA GLN A 271 -11.62 -17.33 -0.42
C GLN A 271 -10.68 -18.51 -0.16
N THR A 272 -10.97 -19.66 -0.76
CA THR A 272 -10.47 -20.99 -0.33
C THR A 272 -9.00 -21.14 -0.67
N TRP A 273 -8.35 -20.07 -1.13
CA TRP A 273 -6.97 -20.04 -1.57
C TRP A 273 -6.01 -20.46 -0.44
N LEU A 274 -6.03 -19.75 0.70
CA LEU A 274 -5.16 -20.09 1.85
C LEU A 274 -5.55 -21.42 2.49
N SER A 275 -6.85 -21.66 2.66
CA SER A 275 -7.33 -22.90 3.30
C SER A 275 -7.26 -24.14 2.40
N SER A 276 -7.04 -24.00 1.09
CA SER A 276 -6.69 -25.11 0.19
C SER A 276 -5.19 -25.37 0.17
N LEU A 277 -4.37 -24.32 0.34
CA LEU A 277 -2.92 -24.47 0.50
C LEU A 277 -2.60 -25.13 1.84
N GLU A 278 -3.18 -24.64 2.94
CA GLU A 278 -3.03 -25.21 4.28
C GLU A 278 -3.54 -26.66 4.36
N ARG A 279 -4.72 -26.97 3.82
CA ARG A 279 -5.25 -28.36 3.81
C ARG A 279 -4.39 -29.33 3.01
N ARG A 280 -3.70 -28.87 1.96
CA ARG A 280 -2.77 -29.73 1.20
C ARG A 280 -1.45 -29.94 1.93
N ILE A 281 -1.03 -28.98 2.75
CA ILE A 281 0.14 -29.11 3.63
C ILE A 281 -0.12 -30.14 4.75
N THR A 282 -1.33 -30.20 5.31
CA THR A 282 -1.63 -31.11 6.43
C THR A 282 -1.84 -32.58 6.02
N ILE A 283 -2.07 -32.88 4.74
CA ILE A 283 -2.43 -34.24 4.28
C ILE A 283 -1.24 -34.96 3.60
N GLY A 284 -0.13 -34.27 3.31
CA GLY A 284 1.05 -34.86 2.68
C GLY A 284 2.03 -35.53 3.65
N GLN A 285 1.90 -36.83 3.88
CA GLN A 285 2.88 -37.66 4.59
C GLN A 285 4.25 -37.64 3.87
N GLY A 286 5.33 -37.33 4.61
CA GLY A 286 6.68 -37.91 4.41
C GLY A 286 7.58 -37.43 3.26
N GLY A 287 7.22 -36.41 2.47
CA GLY A 287 8.05 -35.89 1.38
C GLY A 287 9.10 -34.85 1.81
N THR A 288 10.29 -34.86 1.19
CA THR A 288 11.42 -33.97 1.53
C THR A 288 11.11 -32.47 1.35
N ARG A 289 11.36 -31.69 2.41
CA ARG A 289 11.12 -30.23 2.58
C ARG A 289 11.59 -29.33 1.42
N LYS A 290 12.61 -29.76 0.65
CA LYS A 290 13.13 -29.02 -0.52
C LYS A 290 12.13 -28.91 -1.67
N LYS A 291 11.33 -29.96 -1.94
CA LYS A 291 10.37 -29.96 -3.06
C LYS A 291 9.18 -29.03 -2.80
N TYR A 292 8.86 -28.78 -1.53
CA TYR A 292 7.78 -27.89 -1.12
C TYR A 292 8.10 -26.40 -1.33
N LYS A 293 9.35 -25.97 -1.09
CA LYS A 293 9.77 -24.57 -1.31
C LYS A 293 9.71 -24.21 -2.80
N GLU A 294 10.00 -25.18 -3.68
CA GLU A 294 9.99 -25.04 -5.14
C GLU A 294 8.56 -25.12 -5.73
N LEU A 295 7.68 -25.96 -5.18
CA LEU A 295 6.26 -26.01 -5.54
C LEU A 295 5.49 -24.76 -5.06
N ALA A 296 5.81 -24.24 -3.88
CA ALA A 296 5.24 -22.98 -3.38
C ALA A 296 5.67 -21.79 -4.26
N SER A 297 6.93 -21.74 -4.71
CA SER A 297 7.38 -20.68 -5.63
C SER A 297 6.72 -20.73 -7.02
N ASN A 298 6.27 -21.91 -7.46
CA ASN A 298 5.64 -22.08 -8.78
C ASN A 298 4.11 -21.86 -8.77
N PHE A 299 3.44 -21.94 -7.61
CA PHE A 299 1.98 -21.79 -7.47
C PHE A 299 1.52 -20.43 -6.95
N VAL A 300 2.43 -19.53 -6.58
CA VAL A 300 2.05 -18.15 -6.21
C VAL A 300 1.62 -17.43 -7.48
N SER A 301 0.34 -17.55 -7.82
CA SER A 301 -0.33 -16.57 -8.68
C SER A 301 -0.02 -15.20 -8.09
N PHE A 302 0.55 -14.31 -8.90
CA PHE A 302 0.96 -12.96 -8.51
C PHE A 302 -0.07 -12.34 -7.57
N SER A 303 0.25 -12.30 -6.28
CA SER A 303 -0.55 -11.54 -5.32
C SER A 303 -0.53 -10.08 -5.82
N PRO A 304 -1.69 -9.40 -5.93
CA PRO A 304 -1.74 -7.99 -6.30
C PRO A 304 -0.95 -7.08 -5.36
N THR A 305 -0.55 -7.60 -4.19
CA THR A 305 0.26 -6.91 -3.20
C THR A 305 1.67 -7.48 -3.07
N GLN A 306 2.10 -8.38 -3.98
CA GLN A 306 3.38 -9.08 -3.88
C GLN A 306 4.58 -8.11 -3.81
N ASN A 307 4.56 -7.00 -4.54
CA ASN A 307 5.64 -6.02 -4.43
C ASN A 307 5.59 -5.31 -3.08
N SER A 308 4.40 -4.97 -2.56
CA SER A 308 4.26 -4.43 -1.20
C SER A 308 4.79 -5.39 -0.14
N ILE A 309 4.57 -6.70 -0.30
CA ILE A 309 5.11 -7.75 0.57
C ILE A 309 6.64 -7.81 0.45
N LYS A 310 7.19 -7.87 -0.76
CA LYS A 310 8.65 -7.89 -0.98
C LYS A 310 9.32 -6.64 -0.41
N THR A 311 8.69 -5.49 -0.61
CA THR A 311 9.10 -4.20 -0.07
C THR A 311 9.13 -4.26 1.46
N LEU A 312 8.07 -4.78 2.09
CA LEU A 312 8.04 -5.03 3.54
C LEU A 312 9.13 -6.00 4.01
N GLU A 313 9.30 -7.13 3.33
CA GLU A 313 10.31 -8.15 3.66
C GLU A 313 11.73 -7.57 3.61
N GLN A 314 12.01 -6.68 2.65
CA GLN A 314 13.30 -5.99 2.56
C GLN A 314 13.59 -5.10 3.77
N TYR A 315 12.57 -4.56 4.45
CA TYR A 315 12.76 -3.73 5.64
C TYR A 315 12.89 -4.53 6.93
N LEU A 316 12.62 -5.85 6.93
CA LEU A 316 12.37 -6.60 8.16
C LEU A 316 13.39 -7.68 8.49
N THR A 317 14.54 -7.62 7.85
CA THR A 317 15.61 -8.61 7.96
C THR A 317 16.22 -8.76 9.35
N TYR A 318 15.96 -7.86 10.32
CA TYR A 318 16.70 -7.84 11.59
C TYR A 318 16.00 -8.50 12.81
N PHE A 319 14.77 -9.01 12.67
CA PHE A 319 14.01 -9.49 13.84
C PHE A 319 13.90 -11.01 14.00
N ASP A 320 14.29 -11.80 13.00
CA ASP A 320 14.00 -13.23 12.97
C ASP A 320 15.20 -14.15 13.29
N ASP A 321 16.43 -13.63 13.38
CA ASP A 321 17.63 -14.50 13.36
C ASP A 321 18.15 -14.99 14.73
N GLU A 322 17.72 -14.45 15.87
CA GLU A 322 18.35 -14.77 17.18
C GLU A 322 17.55 -15.68 18.14
N ASP A 323 16.32 -16.05 17.82
CA ASP A 323 15.50 -16.94 18.68
C ASP A 323 15.02 -18.20 17.91
N GLU A 324 15.88 -18.82 17.09
CA GLU A 324 15.57 -20.06 16.32
C GLU A 324 15.24 -21.30 17.21
N ASP A 325 15.48 -21.24 18.52
CA ASP A 325 15.36 -22.41 19.41
C ASP A 325 13.94 -22.68 19.96
N GLU A 326 12.98 -21.78 19.74
CA GLU A 326 11.56 -22.07 20.02
C GLU A 326 10.77 -22.12 18.70
N ALA A 327 10.76 -23.31 18.08
CA ALA A 327 9.98 -23.68 16.90
C ALA A 327 8.44 -23.65 17.14
N ASN A 328 7.91 -22.56 17.69
CA ASN A 328 6.53 -22.20 17.44
C ASN A 328 6.46 -21.77 15.97
N ASP A 329 5.82 -22.61 15.17
CA ASP A 329 5.51 -22.47 13.74
C ASP A 329 4.61 -21.24 13.41
N ASP A 330 4.59 -20.26 14.30
CA ASP A 330 3.93 -18.97 14.14
C ASP A 330 4.76 -18.13 13.18
N MET A 331 4.53 -18.40 11.88
CA MET A 331 4.65 -17.52 10.71
C MET A 331 5.15 -16.09 11.05
N PRO A 332 6.17 -15.56 10.34
CA PRO A 332 6.78 -14.28 10.65
C PRO A 332 5.70 -13.26 10.99
N LYS A 333 5.85 -12.66 12.18
CA LYS A 333 4.78 -11.99 12.92
C LYS A 333 4.47 -10.61 12.33
N TYR A 334 4.41 -10.51 11.01
CA TYR A 334 3.60 -9.53 10.33
C TYR A 334 2.21 -9.63 10.94
N LEU A 335 1.84 -8.68 11.80
CA LEU A 335 0.51 -8.71 12.40
C LEU A 335 -0.58 -8.63 11.32
N ILE A 336 -0.25 -8.19 10.09
CA ILE A 336 -1.16 -8.14 8.94
C ILE A 336 -0.42 -8.41 7.63
N HIS A 337 -0.99 -9.32 6.83
CA HIS A 337 -0.60 -9.58 5.46
C HIS A 337 -1.38 -8.62 4.53
N PRO A 338 -0.74 -7.84 3.64
CA PRO A 338 -1.42 -6.86 2.77
C PRO A 338 -2.64 -7.43 2.02
N ASP A 339 -2.57 -8.70 1.60
CA ASP A 339 -3.71 -9.40 0.98
C ASP A 339 -4.98 -9.50 1.82
N GLN A 340 -4.90 -9.36 3.15
CA GLN A 340 -6.09 -9.32 4.02
C GLN A 340 -6.94 -8.06 3.80
N HIS A 341 -6.35 -7.02 3.22
CA HIS A 341 -7.00 -5.75 2.90
C HIS A 341 -7.29 -5.59 1.41
N TYR A 342 -6.78 -6.50 0.57
CA TYR A 342 -7.05 -6.50 -0.85
C TYR A 342 -8.54 -6.78 -1.11
N VAL A 343 -9.16 -5.89 -1.87
CA VAL A 343 -10.55 -6.04 -2.30
C VAL A 343 -10.56 -6.26 -3.79
N HIS A 344 -10.95 -7.47 -4.21
CA HIS A 344 -11.00 -7.80 -5.62
C HIS A 344 -12.09 -6.96 -6.31
N PRO A 345 -11.81 -6.23 -7.42
CA PRO A 345 -12.79 -5.36 -8.07
C PRO A 345 -14.12 -6.05 -8.41
N LYS A 346 -14.07 -7.30 -8.89
CA LYS A 346 -15.27 -8.11 -9.20
C LYS A 346 -16.17 -8.42 -7.99
N SER A 347 -15.67 -8.32 -6.76
CA SER A 347 -16.48 -8.52 -5.54
C SER A 347 -17.28 -7.29 -5.14
N LEU A 348 -17.04 -6.14 -5.79
CA LEU A 348 -17.72 -4.89 -5.50
C LEU A 348 -19.04 -4.81 -6.24
N GLN A 349 -20.07 -4.36 -5.54
CA GLN A 349 -21.37 -4.01 -6.10
C GLN A 349 -21.77 -2.61 -5.68
N VAL A 350 -22.11 -1.76 -6.65
CA VAL A 350 -22.55 -0.39 -6.42
C VAL A 350 -24.05 -0.34 -6.21
N VAL A 351 -24.46 0.13 -5.04
CA VAL A 351 -25.86 0.31 -4.65
C VAL A 351 -26.35 1.69 -5.13
N ASP A 352 -25.60 2.74 -4.79
CA ASP A 352 -25.87 4.12 -5.17
C ASP A 352 -24.57 4.77 -5.64
N TYR A 353 -24.49 5.04 -6.94
CA TYR A 353 -23.28 5.58 -7.55
C TYR A 353 -23.10 7.07 -7.28
N SER A 354 -24.19 7.86 -7.24
CA SER A 354 -24.14 9.31 -7.01
C SER A 354 -23.57 9.65 -5.64
N GLU A 355 -23.78 8.78 -4.67
CA GLU A 355 -23.30 8.96 -3.29
C GLU A 355 -21.90 8.37 -3.03
N LEU A 356 -21.26 7.76 -4.05
CA LEU A 356 -19.90 7.23 -3.92
C LEU A 356 -18.88 8.35 -3.72
N GLU A 357 -18.22 8.32 -2.57
CA GLU A 357 -17.14 9.24 -2.24
C GLU A 357 -15.80 8.73 -2.79
N GLY A 358 -14.97 9.63 -3.33
CA GLY A 358 -13.60 9.33 -3.75
C GLY A 358 -13.42 8.92 -5.22
N ILE A 359 -14.49 8.77 -6.00
CA ILE A 359 -14.43 8.48 -7.45
C ILE A 359 -13.51 9.44 -8.22
N PRO A 360 -13.55 10.77 -8.00
CA PRO A 360 -12.65 11.69 -8.71
C PRO A 360 -11.16 11.37 -8.50
N TYR A 361 -10.78 10.83 -7.33
CA TYR A 361 -9.41 10.48 -7.03
C TYR A 361 -8.91 9.28 -7.86
N PHE A 362 -9.76 8.27 -8.10
CA PHE A 362 -9.39 7.14 -8.96
C PHE A 362 -9.21 7.54 -10.43
N TRP A 363 -10.00 8.50 -10.92
CA TRP A 363 -9.76 9.09 -12.24
C TRP A 363 -8.39 9.77 -12.32
N ARG A 364 -8.00 10.48 -11.27
CA ARG A 364 -6.65 11.05 -11.17
C ARG A 364 -5.59 9.95 -11.12
N LEU A 365 -5.79 8.86 -10.37
CA LEU A 365 -4.82 7.75 -10.34
C LEU A 365 -4.59 7.11 -11.70
N VAL A 366 -5.64 6.85 -12.48
CA VAL A 366 -5.49 6.29 -13.84
C VAL A 366 -4.60 7.18 -14.72
N ARG A 367 -4.77 8.50 -14.61
CA ARG A 367 -4.03 9.49 -15.40
C ARG A 367 -2.65 9.82 -14.85
N GLU A 368 -2.53 10.06 -13.56
CA GLU A 368 -1.35 10.73 -13.00
C GLU A 368 -0.33 9.74 -12.44
N ALA A 369 -0.69 8.48 -12.14
CA ALA A 369 0.22 7.55 -11.47
C ALA A 369 1.48 7.22 -12.28
N HIS A 370 2.69 7.34 -11.71
CA HIS A 370 3.90 6.87 -12.40
C HIS A 370 3.99 5.34 -12.42
N SER A 371 3.54 4.69 -11.34
CA SER A 371 3.48 3.22 -11.28
C SER A 371 2.42 2.68 -12.24
N THR A 372 2.87 1.90 -13.22
CA THR A 372 1.97 1.21 -14.17
C THR A 372 1.05 0.25 -13.43
N VAL A 373 1.54 -0.45 -12.41
CA VAL A 373 0.73 -1.38 -11.60
C VAL A 373 -0.43 -0.63 -10.93
N VAL A 374 -0.16 0.50 -10.27
CA VAL A 374 -1.19 1.31 -9.60
C VAL A 374 -2.20 1.87 -10.61
N GLY A 375 -1.74 2.40 -11.75
CA GLY A 375 -2.63 2.89 -12.80
C GLY A 375 -3.53 1.79 -13.38
N ASN A 376 -2.99 0.57 -13.56
CA ASN A 376 -3.74 -0.59 -14.02
C ASN A 376 -4.80 -1.03 -13.00
N GLN A 377 -4.41 -1.18 -11.74
CA GLN A 377 -5.33 -1.59 -10.67
C GLN A 377 -6.44 -0.55 -10.48
N ALA A 378 -6.11 0.74 -10.52
CA ALA A 378 -7.10 1.83 -10.47
C ALA A 378 -8.07 1.75 -11.65
N SER A 379 -7.58 1.40 -12.85
CA SER A 379 -8.42 1.21 -14.04
C SER A 379 -9.40 0.05 -13.87
N GLU A 380 -8.94 -1.08 -13.34
CA GLU A 380 -9.79 -2.26 -13.08
C GLU A 380 -10.87 -1.96 -12.04
N LEU A 381 -10.50 -1.30 -10.94
CA LEU A 381 -11.45 -0.87 -9.92
C LEU A 381 -12.50 0.07 -10.51
N LEU A 382 -12.06 1.07 -11.27
CA LEU A 382 -12.96 2.05 -11.88
C LEU A 382 -13.92 1.39 -12.87
N ASN A 383 -13.46 0.46 -13.70
CA ASN A 383 -14.31 -0.35 -14.57
C ASN A 383 -15.35 -1.14 -13.76
N ALA A 384 -14.93 -1.82 -12.69
CA ALA A 384 -15.84 -2.58 -11.84
C ALA A 384 -16.94 -1.70 -11.21
N LEU A 385 -16.60 -0.49 -10.75
CA LEU A 385 -17.56 0.46 -10.17
C LEU A 385 -18.59 0.98 -11.18
N HIS A 386 -18.27 0.99 -12.48
CA HIS A 386 -19.19 1.41 -13.55
C HIS A 386 -19.90 0.23 -14.22
N PHE A 387 -19.59 -0.99 -13.81
CA PHE A 387 -20.15 -2.21 -14.39
C PHE A 387 -21.07 -2.92 -13.41
N ASN A 388 -20.60 -3.14 -12.18
CA ASN A 388 -21.23 -3.98 -11.17
C ASN A 388 -22.28 -3.21 -10.35
N PHE A 389 -23.38 -2.81 -10.97
CA PHE A 389 -24.48 -2.19 -10.24
C PHE A 389 -25.44 -3.22 -9.65
N SER A 390 -25.89 -2.99 -8.42
CA SER A 390 -27.04 -3.70 -7.86
C SER A 390 -28.27 -3.57 -8.77
N SER A 391 -29.20 -4.51 -8.69
CA SER A 391 -30.43 -4.53 -9.51
C SER A 391 -31.30 -3.27 -9.34
N ARG A 392 -31.11 -2.52 -8.25
CA ARG A 392 -31.94 -1.37 -7.88
C ARG A 392 -31.48 -0.02 -8.45
N SER A 393 -30.30 0.06 -9.08
CA SER A 393 -29.79 1.33 -9.61
C SER A 393 -30.57 1.75 -10.87
N ARG A 394 -31.28 2.89 -10.80
CA ARG A 394 -32.13 3.42 -11.88
C ARG A 394 -31.35 4.15 -12.99
N SER A 395 -30.11 4.58 -12.71
CA SER A 395 -29.33 5.49 -13.58
C SER A 395 -28.12 4.82 -14.27
N LYS A 396 -28.07 3.48 -14.38
CA LYS A 396 -26.92 2.74 -14.94
C LYS A 396 -26.47 3.25 -16.31
N SER A 397 -27.43 3.49 -17.22
CA SER A 397 -27.15 3.92 -18.60
C SER A 397 -26.52 5.30 -18.66
N GLU A 398 -26.99 6.24 -17.84
CA GLU A 398 -26.45 7.60 -17.76
C GLU A 398 -25.04 7.60 -17.16
N ILE A 399 -24.83 6.86 -16.06
CA ILE A 399 -23.51 6.71 -15.44
C ILE A 399 -22.50 6.14 -16.44
N ARG A 400 -22.88 5.08 -17.17
CA ARG A 400 -22.06 4.45 -18.21
C ARG A 400 -21.79 5.38 -19.40
N ARG A 401 -22.76 6.22 -19.80
CA ARG A 401 -22.55 7.24 -20.84
C ARG A 401 -21.55 8.31 -20.39
N ASN A 402 -21.69 8.80 -19.15
CA ASN A 402 -20.78 9.79 -18.58
C ASN A 402 -19.37 9.24 -18.43
N TYR A 403 -19.23 7.95 -18.13
CA TYR A 403 -17.95 7.25 -18.14
C TYR A 403 -17.21 7.34 -19.48
N VAL A 404 -17.90 6.94 -20.57
CA VAL A 404 -17.33 6.98 -21.92
C VAL A 404 -16.97 8.41 -22.31
N ARG A 405 -17.87 9.38 -22.06
CA ARG A 405 -17.60 10.80 -22.31
C ARG A 405 -16.32 11.25 -21.62
N LYS A 406 -16.19 10.96 -20.33
CA LYS A 406 -15.02 11.36 -19.55
C LYS A 406 -13.72 10.74 -20.07
N CYS A 407 -13.73 9.48 -20.51
CA CYS A 407 -12.57 8.87 -21.18
C CYS A 407 -12.21 9.61 -22.48
N LEU A 408 -13.20 9.93 -23.31
CA LEU A 408 -12.98 10.66 -24.57
C LEU A 408 -12.46 12.08 -24.32
N ASP A 409 -12.99 12.77 -23.31
CA ASP A 409 -12.53 14.10 -22.90
C ASP A 409 -11.05 14.06 -22.49
N TYR A 410 -10.65 13.07 -21.70
CA TYR A 410 -9.24 12.90 -21.29
C TYR A 410 -8.33 12.54 -22.46
N LEU A 411 -8.78 11.70 -23.39
CA LEU A 411 -8.02 11.43 -24.61
C LEU A 411 -7.84 12.70 -25.43
N SER A 412 -8.90 13.47 -25.65
CA SER A 412 -8.82 14.74 -26.39
C SER A 412 -7.87 15.73 -25.72
N GLU A 413 -7.96 15.88 -24.40
CA GLU A 413 -7.08 16.75 -23.60
C GLU A 413 -5.59 16.32 -23.70
N ASP A 414 -5.29 15.04 -23.52
CA ASP A 414 -3.90 14.56 -23.53
C ASP A 414 -3.30 14.55 -24.95
N LEU A 415 -4.11 14.27 -25.99
CA LEU A 415 -3.67 14.30 -27.39
C LEU A 415 -3.41 15.72 -27.92
N THR A 416 -4.15 16.72 -27.43
CA THR A 416 -3.95 18.13 -27.80
C THR A 416 -2.74 18.77 -27.11
N LYS A 417 -2.39 18.30 -25.90
CA LYS A 417 -1.27 18.86 -25.11
C LYS A 417 0.13 18.52 -25.63
N ARG A 418 0.25 17.67 -26.67
CA ARG A 418 1.31 17.36 -27.66
C ARG A 418 2.82 17.60 -27.39
N LYS A 419 3.25 18.26 -26.33
CA LYS A 419 4.67 18.31 -25.93
C LYS A 419 5.08 16.88 -25.56
N GLU A 420 6.24 16.47 -26.07
CA GLU A 420 6.86 15.14 -25.97
C GLU A 420 7.25 14.76 -24.53
N SER A 421 6.40 14.99 -23.53
CA SER A 421 6.60 14.41 -22.22
C SER A 421 6.24 12.93 -22.31
N GLU A 422 7.20 12.06 -21.99
CA GLU A 422 7.04 10.59 -21.89
C GLU A 422 5.77 10.17 -21.12
N GLY A 423 5.38 10.97 -20.12
CA GLY A 423 4.13 10.76 -19.36
C GLY A 423 2.84 10.83 -20.19
N THR A 424 2.76 11.65 -21.25
CA THR A 424 1.52 11.79 -22.04
C THR A 424 1.19 10.52 -22.81
N SER A 425 2.19 9.83 -23.37
CA SER A 425 1.96 8.56 -24.08
C SER A 425 1.37 7.50 -23.13
N MET A 426 1.96 7.38 -21.93
CA MET A 426 1.50 6.46 -20.90
C MET A 426 0.06 6.75 -20.44
N ARG A 427 -0.31 8.03 -20.33
CA ARG A 427 -1.69 8.45 -20.01
C ARG A 427 -2.69 8.03 -21.07
N VAL A 428 -2.39 8.35 -22.33
CA VAL A 428 -3.24 8.01 -23.47
C VAL A 428 -3.43 6.49 -23.55
N GLU A 429 -2.34 5.72 -23.46
CA GLU A 429 -2.40 4.26 -23.51
C GLU A 429 -3.31 3.68 -22.41
N ARG A 430 -3.16 4.17 -21.17
CA ARG A 430 -4.00 3.72 -20.05
C ARG A 430 -5.47 4.07 -20.23
N VAL A 431 -5.80 5.27 -20.70
CA VAL A 431 -7.20 5.67 -20.93
C VAL A 431 -7.81 4.88 -22.09
N ILE A 432 -7.04 4.60 -23.16
CA ILE A 432 -7.48 3.70 -24.24
C ILE A 432 -7.78 2.31 -23.68
N ARG A 433 -6.87 1.74 -22.88
CA ARG A 433 -7.08 0.41 -22.28
C ARG A 433 -8.25 0.40 -21.30
N LEU A 434 -8.43 1.47 -20.51
CA LEU A 434 -9.57 1.64 -19.60
C LEU A 434 -10.88 1.58 -20.39
N LEU A 435 -11.01 2.41 -21.43
CA LEU A 435 -12.18 2.48 -22.29
C LEU A 435 -12.44 1.15 -23.00
N ARG A 436 -11.40 0.54 -23.56
CA ARG A 436 -11.49 -0.77 -24.22
C ARG A 436 -12.02 -1.84 -23.26
N SER A 437 -11.41 -1.99 -22.08
CA SER A 437 -11.82 -2.98 -21.07
C SER A 437 -13.26 -2.75 -20.60
N PHE A 438 -13.70 -1.49 -20.50
CA PHE A 438 -15.08 -1.16 -20.18
C PHE A 438 -16.06 -1.61 -21.28
N LEU A 439 -15.75 -1.34 -22.55
CA LEU A 439 -16.57 -1.72 -23.70
C LEU A 439 -16.64 -3.24 -23.88
N GLU A 440 -15.51 -3.94 -23.66
CA GLU A 440 -15.44 -5.40 -23.71
C GLU A 440 -16.34 -6.08 -22.67
N GLY A 441 -16.55 -5.43 -21.50
CA GLY A 441 -17.48 -5.91 -20.48
C GLY A 441 -18.91 -6.12 -21.02
N PHE A 442 -19.41 -5.23 -21.89
CA PHE A 442 -20.75 -5.34 -22.47
C PHE A 442 -20.86 -6.47 -23.49
N ILE A 443 -19.77 -6.79 -24.19
CA ILE A 443 -19.72 -7.91 -25.13
C ILE A 443 -19.84 -9.23 -24.36
N ALA A 444 -19.09 -9.35 -23.26
CA ALA A 444 -19.07 -10.55 -22.44
C ALA A 444 -20.43 -10.85 -21.77
N GLU A 445 -21.17 -9.83 -21.31
CA GLU A 445 -22.52 -10.00 -20.74
C GLU A 445 -23.52 -10.58 -21.75
N LYS A 446 -23.40 -10.23 -23.04
CA LYS A 446 -24.40 -10.59 -24.07
C LYS A 446 -24.22 -11.99 -24.66
N ASN A 447 -23.00 -12.52 -24.64
CA ASN A 447 -22.69 -13.88 -25.12
C ASN A 447 -23.36 -14.99 -24.28
N ILE A 448 -24.08 -14.62 -23.22
CA ILE A 448 -24.88 -15.54 -22.40
C ILE A 448 -26.29 -15.76 -23.00
N GLY A 449 -26.73 -15.01 -24.03
CA GLY A 449 -28.15 -15.09 -24.44
C GLY A 449 -28.62 -14.81 -25.87
N ASN A 450 -27.82 -14.39 -26.86
CA ASN A 450 -28.11 -14.47 -28.32
C ASN A 450 -27.09 -13.65 -29.15
N ALA A 451 -26.52 -14.24 -30.19
CA ALA A 451 -25.33 -13.73 -30.92
C ALA A 451 -25.61 -12.73 -32.07
N GLU A 452 -26.85 -12.36 -32.37
CA GLU A 452 -27.19 -11.69 -33.65
C GLU A 452 -27.06 -10.16 -33.68
N ASP A 453 -26.74 -9.48 -32.57
CA ASP A 453 -26.67 -8.02 -32.56
C ASP A 453 -25.26 -7.54 -32.17
N VAL A 454 -24.40 -7.39 -33.17
CA VAL A 454 -23.02 -6.87 -33.05
C VAL A 454 -22.76 -5.78 -34.10
N VAL A 455 -22.07 -4.72 -33.71
CA VAL A 455 -21.61 -3.57 -34.50
C VAL A 455 -20.10 -3.48 -34.37
N GLU A 456 -19.39 -3.53 -35.49
CA GLU A 456 -17.96 -3.24 -35.50
C GLU A 456 -17.74 -1.73 -35.44
N LEU A 457 -17.13 -1.28 -34.34
CA LEU A 457 -16.62 0.06 -34.13
C LEU A 457 -15.17 0.08 -34.58
N GLU A 458 -14.94 0.49 -35.82
CA GLU A 458 -13.60 0.76 -36.32
C GLU A 458 -13.14 2.13 -35.80
N ILE A 459 -12.28 2.12 -34.77
CA ILE A 459 -11.58 3.32 -34.33
C ILE A 459 -10.40 3.51 -35.27
N LYS A 460 -10.61 4.29 -36.33
CA LYS A 460 -9.53 4.67 -37.23
C LYS A 460 -8.57 5.60 -36.48
N PRO A 461 -7.30 5.22 -36.32
CA PRO A 461 -6.30 6.12 -35.78
C PRO A 461 -6.25 7.34 -36.68
N HIS A 462 -6.28 8.52 -36.08
CA HIS A 462 -5.98 9.72 -36.80
C HIS A 462 -4.61 9.53 -37.50
N LYS A 463 -4.49 9.91 -38.78
CA LYS A 463 -3.32 9.63 -39.66
C LYS A 463 -1.97 9.92 -39.02
N PHE A 464 -1.94 10.79 -38.01
CA PHE A 464 -0.75 11.21 -37.28
C PHE A 464 -0.26 10.26 -36.19
N PHE A 465 -1.11 9.41 -35.60
CA PHE A 465 -0.68 8.62 -34.44
C PHE A 465 0.07 7.33 -34.81
N ARG A 466 0.02 6.89 -36.08
CA ARG A 466 0.58 5.60 -36.54
C ARG A 466 0.24 4.42 -35.60
N LEU A 467 -0.79 4.55 -34.77
CA LEU A 467 -1.34 3.46 -33.98
C LEU A 467 -2.07 2.53 -34.95
N ALA A 468 -2.16 1.25 -34.64
CA ALA A 468 -2.94 0.33 -35.46
C ALA A 468 -4.42 0.77 -35.48
N SER A 469 -5.14 0.47 -36.56
CA SER A 469 -6.60 0.48 -36.52
C SER A 469 -7.07 -0.50 -35.46
N TYR A 470 -7.91 -0.02 -34.55
CA TYR A 470 -8.53 -0.87 -33.54
C TYR A 470 -9.96 -1.13 -33.95
N ASN A 471 -10.23 -2.34 -34.41
CA ASN A 471 -11.59 -2.82 -34.57
C ASN A 471 -12.09 -3.30 -33.21
N ILE A 472 -13.11 -2.63 -32.69
CA ILE A 472 -13.82 -3.06 -31.49
C ILE A 472 -15.17 -3.59 -31.94
N THR A 473 -15.36 -4.90 -31.84
CA THR A 473 -16.60 -5.56 -32.23
C THR A 473 -17.60 -5.48 -31.07
N VAL A 474 -18.48 -4.48 -31.02
CA VAL A 474 -19.36 -4.21 -29.86
C VAL A 474 -20.82 -4.58 -30.15
N ALA A 475 -21.48 -5.28 -29.23
CA ALA A 475 -22.90 -5.63 -29.38
C ALA A 475 -23.83 -4.43 -29.71
N LYS A 476 -24.66 -4.54 -30.75
CA LYS A 476 -25.73 -3.57 -31.09
C LYS A 476 -26.71 -3.53 -29.91
N THR A 477 -26.66 -2.46 -29.13
CA THR A 477 -27.68 -2.09 -28.16
C THR A 477 -27.93 -0.60 -28.32
N GLN A 478 -29.09 -0.09 -27.88
CA GLN A 478 -29.48 1.32 -27.97
C GLN A 478 -28.39 2.30 -27.48
N THR A 479 -27.51 1.87 -26.59
CA THR A 479 -26.38 2.65 -26.05
C THR A 479 -25.37 3.09 -27.12
N LEU A 480 -25.06 2.23 -28.11
CA LEU A 480 -24.12 2.56 -29.18
C LEU A 480 -24.73 3.48 -30.25
N ARG A 481 -26.01 3.29 -30.59
CA ARG A 481 -26.72 4.21 -31.48
C ARG A 481 -26.74 5.62 -30.87
N ASN A 482 -26.93 5.71 -29.55
CA ASN A 482 -26.86 6.99 -28.83
C ASN A 482 -25.43 7.56 -28.80
N LEU A 483 -24.38 6.75 -28.60
CA LEU A 483 -22.99 7.22 -28.67
C LEU A 483 -22.62 7.70 -30.07
N HIS A 484 -22.98 6.94 -31.10
CA HIS A 484 -22.78 7.31 -32.49
C HIS A 484 -23.51 8.61 -32.84
N ASN A 485 -24.75 8.79 -32.38
CA ASN A 485 -25.51 10.01 -32.60
C ASN A 485 -25.05 11.21 -31.76
N THR A 486 -24.31 10.97 -30.67
CA THR A 486 -23.76 12.04 -29.81
C THR A 486 -22.38 12.51 -30.28
N TYR A 487 -21.61 11.63 -30.94
CA TYR A 487 -20.22 11.91 -31.36
C TYR A 487 -19.99 11.91 -32.88
N SER A 488 -20.99 11.55 -33.68
CA SER A 488 -21.14 12.03 -35.06
C SER A 488 -21.84 13.39 -34.92
N VAL A 489 -21.21 14.54 -35.15
CA VAL A 489 -20.76 14.97 -36.48
C VAL A 489 -19.50 15.87 -36.48
N ASP A 490 -18.99 16.41 -35.36
CA ASP A 490 -17.97 17.49 -35.45
C ASP A 490 -16.57 17.21 -34.87
N CYS A 491 -16.37 16.22 -33.99
CA CYS A 491 -15.01 15.91 -33.47
C CYS A 491 -14.18 14.96 -34.35
N ILE A 492 -14.77 14.41 -35.43
CA ILE A 492 -14.12 13.40 -36.31
C ILE A 492 -14.03 13.90 -37.77
N LYS A 493 -14.46 15.13 -38.06
CA LYS A 493 -14.24 15.80 -39.36
C LYS A 493 -13.82 17.26 -39.18
N SER A 494 -12.53 17.53 -39.34
CA SER A 494 -11.95 18.84 -39.67
C SER A 494 -10.42 18.62 -39.67
N THR A 495 -9.68 18.60 -40.77
CA THR A 495 -9.72 19.49 -41.94
C THR A 495 -9.32 18.76 -43.23
N ALA A 496 -9.83 19.28 -44.36
CA ALA A 496 -9.18 19.16 -45.67
C ALA A 496 -7.84 19.91 -45.68
#